data_AF-A0A644YU18-F1
#
_entry.id   AF-A0A644YU18-F1
#
_cell.length_a   1.000
_cell.length_b   1.000
_cell.length_c   1.000
_cell.angle_alpha   90.00
_cell.angle_beta   90.00
_cell.angle_gamma   90.00
#
_symmetry.space_group_name_H-M   'P 1'
#
loop_
_entity.id
_entity.type
_entity.pdbx_description
1 polymer ?
#
loop_
_entity_poly.entity_id
_entity_poly.type
_entity_poly.pdbx_seq_one_letter_code
_entity_poly.pdbx_strand_id
1 'polypeptide(L)'
;MVRLVRVSLGDLFSGRVGIRDMSGPIGIVGMMSSVGSESPTTLLAVLNILNFTAFIAINLAVMNLLPIPALDGGRIFFLLISGLFHLVTRKKIDPRYESYVNAAGFACLILLMMVVAFNDIVKLTGG
;
A
#
# COMPACT_ATOMS: atom_id res chain seq x y z
N MET A 1 12.18 -8.48 14.05
CA MET A 1 11.40 -8.10 12.85
C MET A 1 10.06 -8.81 12.73
N VAL A 2 9.97 -10.14 12.78
CA VAL A 2 8.69 -10.87 12.59
C VAL A 2 7.61 -10.51 13.64
N ARG A 3 7.99 -10.19 14.88
CA ARG A 3 7.06 -9.71 15.92
C ARG A 3 6.44 -8.35 15.61
N LEU A 4 7.19 -7.44 14.99
CA LEU A 4 6.72 -6.10 14.61
C LEU A 4 5.65 -6.19 13.50
N VAL A 5 5.90 -7.03 12.50
CA VAL A 5 4.94 -7.28 11.41
C VAL A 5 3.62 -7.82 11.95
N ARG A 6 3.65 -8.72 12.93
CA ARG A 6 2.45 -9.30 13.56
C ARG A 6 1.62 -8.27 14.34
N VAL A 7 2.29 -7.35 15.03
CA VAL A 7 1.63 -6.28 15.79
C VAL A 7 1.02 -5.25 14.85
N SER A 8 1.75 -4.81 13.81
CA SER A 8 1.21 -3.88 12.81
C SER A 8 0.03 -4.45 12.02
N LEU A 9 0.02 -5.77 11.72
CA LEU A 9 -1.14 -6.43 11.11
C LEU A 9 -2.36 -6.46 12.04
N GLY A 10 -2.16 -6.67 13.35
CA GLY A 10 -3.22 -6.63 14.35
C GLY A 10 -3.81 -5.24 14.55
N ASP A 11 -2.94 -4.21 14.54
CA ASP A 11 -3.37 -2.82 14.69
C ASP A 11 -4.15 -2.29 13.48
N LEU A 12 -3.82 -2.75 12.27
CA LEU A 12 -4.56 -2.47 11.03
C LEU A 12 -6.01 -2.99 11.10
N PHE A 13 -6.20 -4.18 11.68
CA PHE A 13 -7.54 -4.77 11.90
C PHE A 13 -8.30 -4.13 13.07
N SER A 14 -7.60 -3.55 14.05
CA SER A 14 -8.21 -2.90 15.22
C SER A 14 -8.69 -1.47 14.97
N GLY A 15 -8.46 -0.91 13.77
CA GLY A 15 -8.82 0.46 13.43
C GLY A 15 -8.03 1.53 14.17
N ARG A 16 -6.96 1.15 14.89
CA ARG A 16 -6.07 2.07 15.63
C ARG A 16 -5.08 2.82 14.76
N VAL A 17 -4.91 2.43 13.49
CA VAL A 17 -4.08 3.16 12.52
C VAL A 17 -4.95 4.19 11.83
N GLY A 18 -5.00 5.41 12.36
CA GLY A 18 -5.72 6.51 11.75
C GLY A 18 -5.03 6.96 10.46
N ILE A 19 -5.80 7.60 9.55
CA ILE A 19 -5.28 8.30 8.36
C ILE A 19 -4.19 9.34 8.73
N ARG A 20 -4.09 9.70 10.02
CA ARG A 20 -3.03 10.55 10.56
C ARG A 20 -1.69 9.85 10.78
N ASP A 21 -1.64 8.54 10.98
CA ASP A 21 -0.41 7.73 11.09
C ASP A 21 0.02 7.13 9.74
N MET A 22 -0.90 7.14 8.77
CA MET A 22 -0.59 6.88 7.37
C MET A 22 0.23 8.06 6.84
N SER A 23 1.55 7.91 6.79
CA SER A 23 2.41 8.84 6.07
C SER A 23 2.15 8.65 4.58
N GLY A 24 1.55 9.66 3.93
CA GLY A 24 1.40 9.62 2.49
C GLY A 24 2.77 9.77 1.79
N PRO A 25 2.77 9.72 0.44
CA PRO A 25 4.01 9.76 -0.35
C PRO A 25 4.91 10.94 0.00
N ILE A 26 4.33 12.08 0.35
CA ILE A 26 5.06 13.31 0.66
C ILE A 26 5.68 13.22 2.07
N GLY A 27 4.95 12.68 3.04
CA GLY A 27 5.48 12.41 4.38
C GLY A 27 6.62 11.38 4.39
N ILE A 28 6.54 10.36 3.52
CA ILE A 28 7.61 9.35 3.36
C ILE A 28 8.89 10.00 2.84
N VAL A 29 8.79 10.87 1.83
CA VAL A 29 9.95 11.63 1.30
C VAL A 29 10.53 12.55 2.37
N GLY A 30 9.66 13.19 3.19
CA GLY A 30 10.07 13.98 4.35
C GLY A 30 10.89 13.18 5.36
N MET A 31 10.44 11.98 5.75
CA MET A 31 11.20 11.10 6.64
C MET A 31 12.51 10.59 6.01
N MET A 32 12.53 10.34 4.71
CA MET A 32 13.75 9.95 4.00
C MET A 32 14.80 11.07 4.05
N SER A 33 14.36 12.34 3.96
CA SER A 33 15.24 13.51 4.08
C SER A 33 15.81 13.69 5.50
N SER A 34 15.03 13.40 6.55
CA SER A 34 15.50 13.48 7.94
C SER A 34 16.50 12.37 8.26
N VAL A 35 16.26 11.13 7.81
CA VAL A 35 17.17 9.99 7.99
C VAL A 35 18.52 10.21 7.28
N GLY A 36 18.51 10.89 6.13
CA GLY A 36 19.72 11.29 5.42
C GLY A 36 20.51 12.40 6.14
N SER A 37 19.82 13.29 6.85
CA SER A 37 20.40 14.48 7.50
C SER A 37 21.02 14.17 8.88
N GLU A 38 20.56 13.12 9.56
CA GLU A 38 21.09 12.69 10.88
C GLU A 38 22.33 11.78 10.79
N SER A 39 22.80 11.44 9.59
CA SER A 39 23.92 10.52 9.41
C SER A 39 25.27 11.27 9.28
N PRO A 40 26.26 11.01 10.16
CA PRO A 40 27.54 11.74 10.19
C PRO A 40 28.47 11.44 9.00
N THR A 41 28.12 10.49 8.12
CA THR A 41 28.93 10.14 6.94
C THR A 41 28.01 9.74 5.78
N THR A 42 28.34 10.15 4.56
CA THR A 42 27.55 9.89 3.34
C THR A 42 27.29 8.40 3.09
N LEU A 43 28.23 7.52 3.44
CA LEU A 43 28.06 6.07 3.35
C LEU A 43 27.00 5.53 4.31
N LEU A 44 26.94 6.03 5.55
CA LEU A 44 25.93 5.64 6.54
C LEU A 44 24.55 6.18 6.17
N ALA A 45 24.49 7.40 5.62
CA ALA A 45 23.25 7.99 5.10
C ALA A 45 22.64 7.11 4.01
N VAL A 46 23.46 6.69 3.03
CA VAL A 46 23.02 5.82 1.93
C VAL A 46 22.54 4.46 2.44
N LEU A 47 23.27 3.83 3.39
CA LEU A 47 22.86 2.54 3.96
C LEU A 47 21.56 2.64 4.77
N ASN A 48 21.35 3.72 5.52
CA ASN A 48 20.12 3.94 6.28
C ASN A 48 18.92 4.19 5.35
N ILE A 49 19.11 5.02 4.32
CA ILE A 49 18.11 5.28 3.29
C ILE A 49 17.76 3.99 2.53
N LEU A 50 18.75 3.17 2.17
CA LEU A 50 18.53 1.88 1.52
C LEU A 50 17.74 0.92 2.41
N ASN A 51 18.06 0.82 3.70
CA ASN A 51 17.30 -0.01 4.64
C ASN A 51 15.85 0.47 4.80
N PHE A 52 15.64 1.79 4.89
CA PHE A 52 14.30 2.37 4.96
C PHE A 52 13.50 2.11 3.67
N THR A 53 14.15 2.29 2.52
CA THR A 53 13.57 1.99 1.20
C THR A 53 13.22 0.51 1.08
N ALA A 54 14.10 -0.40 1.51
CA ALA A 54 13.84 -1.83 1.53
C ALA A 54 12.65 -2.19 2.43
N PHE A 55 12.53 -1.55 3.59
CA PHE A 55 11.38 -1.73 4.48
C PHE A 55 10.06 -1.28 3.83
N ILE A 56 10.04 -0.12 3.17
CA ILE A 56 8.86 0.37 2.44
C ILE A 56 8.54 -0.57 1.28
N ALA A 57 9.55 -0.99 0.50
CA ALA A 57 9.37 -1.88 -0.64
C ALA A 57 8.74 -3.22 -0.24
N ILE A 58 9.18 -3.82 0.88
CA ILE A 58 8.60 -5.06 1.40
C ILE A 58 7.14 -4.84 1.83
N ASN A 59 6.84 -3.75 2.54
CA ASN A 59 5.45 -3.45 2.94
C ASN A 59 4.55 -3.22 1.73
N LEU A 60 5.04 -2.48 0.72
CA LEU A 60 4.31 -2.25 -0.51
C LEU A 60 4.07 -3.55 -1.29
N ALA A 61 5.05 -4.45 -1.34
CA ALA A 61 4.89 -5.77 -1.94
C ALA A 61 3.80 -6.60 -1.23
N VAL A 62 3.79 -6.61 0.10
CA VAL A 62 2.74 -7.30 0.89
C VAL A 62 1.37 -6.67 0.67
N MET A 63 1.28 -5.33 0.67
CA MET A 63 0.02 -4.61 0.42
C MET A 63 -0.49 -4.86 -1.01
N ASN A 64 0.39 -4.95 -2.00
CA ASN A 64 0.05 -5.26 -3.39
C ASN A 64 -0.46 -6.70 -3.57
N LEU A 65 -0.11 -7.62 -2.68
CA LEU A 65 -0.60 -9.00 -2.67
C LEU A 65 -2.00 -9.16 -2.05
N LEU A 66 -2.52 -8.14 -1.37
CA LEU A 66 -3.87 -8.18 -0.81
C LEU A 66 -4.93 -8.23 -1.93
N PRO A 67 -6.10 -8.85 -1.67
CA PRO A 67 -7.18 -8.97 -2.65
C PRO A 67 -7.96 -7.65 -2.80
N ILE A 68 -7.24 -6.56 -3.08
CA ILE A 68 -7.81 -5.23 -3.28
C ILE A 68 -8.02 -5.02 -4.79
N PRO A 69 -9.24 -4.73 -5.26
CA PRO A 69 -9.50 -4.43 -6.66
C PRO A 69 -8.66 -3.23 -7.11
N ALA A 70 -8.09 -3.29 -8.31
CA ALA A 70 -7.07 -2.40 -8.89
C ALA A 70 -5.60 -2.63 -8.51
N LEU A 71 -5.29 -3.51 -7.55
CA LEU A 71 -3.92 -3.98 -7.29
C LEU A 71 -3.65 -5.36 -7.88
N ASP A 72 -2.37 -5.72 -7.99
CA ASP A 72 -1.90 -6.99 -8.58
C ASP A 72 -2.52 -8.22 -7.88
N GLY A 73 -2.59 -8.21 -6.55
CA GLY A 73 -3.21 -9.26 -5.73
C GLY A 73 -4.72 -9.38 -5.94
N GLY A 74 -5.41 -8.27 -6.23
CA GLY A 74 -6.84 -8.29 -6.57
C GLY A 74 -7.12 -9.03 -7.87
N ARG A 75 -6.28 -8.82 -8.91
CA ARG A 75 -6.39 -9.55 -10.18
C ARG A 75 -6.10 -11.04 -10.00
N ILE A 76 -5.03 -11.38 -9.27
CA ILE A 76 -4.70 -12.77 -8.97
C ILE A 76 -5.84 -13.44 -8.20
N PHE A 77 -6.42 -12.76 -7.21
CA PHE A 77 -7.55 -13.27 -6.45
C PHE A 77 -8.79 -13.51 -7.32
N PHE A 78 -9.13 -12.57 -8.19
CA PHE A 78 -10.24 -12.73 -9.15
C PHE A 78 -10.01 -13.87 -10.13
N LEU A 79 -8.79 -14.05 -10.63
CA LEU A 79 -8.42 -15.16 -11.51
C LEU A 79 -8.51 -16.50 -10.77
N LEU A 80 -8.04 -16.58 -9.52
CA LEU A 80 -8.14 -17.78 -8.70
C LEU A 80 -9.59 -18.16 -8.43
N ILE A 81 -10.44 -17.20 -8.04
CA ILE A 81 -11.87 -17.42 -7.84
C ILE A 81 -12.58 -17.82 -9.13
N SER A 82 -12.28 -17.14 -10.24
CA SER A 82 -12.88 -17.44 -11.53
C SER A 82 -12.45 -18.81 -12.05
N GLY A 83 -11.18 -19.18 -11.87
CA GLY A 83 -10.64 -20.49 -12.20
C GLY A 83 -11.23 -21.61 -11.34
N LEU A 84 -11.35 -21.39 -10.04
CA LEU A 84 -11.98 -22.36 -9.12
C LEU A 84 -13.47 -22.52 -9.42
N PHE A 85 -14.19 -21.43 -9.67
CA PHE A 85 -15.60 -21.46 -10.09
C PHE A 85 -15.77 -22.14 -11.44
N HIS A 86 -14.85 -21.93 -12.39
CA HIS A 86 -14.85 -22.63 -13.67
C HIS A 86 -14.63 -24.14 -13.50
N LEU A 87 -13.75 -24.55 -12.58
CA LEU A 87 -13.51 -25.97 -12.30
C LEU A 87 -14.77 -26.67 -11.77
N VAL A 88 -15.54 -25.98 -10.91
CA VAL A 88 -16.75 -26.53 -10.27
C VAL A 88 -17.98 -26.43 -11.18
N THR A 89 -18.17 -25.31 -11.87
CA THR A 89 -19.41 -25.01 -12.61
C THR A 89 -19.25 -25.09 -14.14
N ARG A 90 -18.02 -25.25 -14.67
CA ARG A 90 -17.65 -25.17 -16.10
C ARG A 90 -18.16 -23.93 -16.86
N LYS A 91 -18.71 -22.95 -16.15
CA LYS A 91 -19.14 -21.66 -16.71
C LYS A 91 -17.99 -20.66 -16.63
N LYS A 92 -17.80 -19.88 -17.69
CA LYS A 92 -16.84 -18.78 -17.71
C LYS A 92 -17.50 -17.55 -17.10
N ILE A 93 -16.84 -16.94 -16.12
CA ILE A 93 -17.22 -15.60 -15.65
C ILE A 93 -16.89 -14.61 -16.78
N ASP A 94 -17.84 -13.76 -17.13
CA ASP A 94 -17.65 -12.80 -18.23
C ASP A 94 -16.59 -11.76 -17.81
N PRO A 95 -15.52 -11.57 -18.62
CA PRO A 95 -14.43 -10.63 -18.32
C PRO A 95 -14.90 -9.17 -18.16
N ARG A 96 -16.11 -8.83 -18.61
CA ARG A 96 -16.71 -7.51 -18.37
C ARG A 96 -16.86 -7.20 -16.89
N TYR A 97 -17.26 -8.18 -16.06
CA TYR A 97 -17.45 -7.93 -14.63
C TYR A 97 -16.12 -7.65 -13.91
N GLU A 98 -15.06 -8.38 -14.27
CA GLU A 98 -13.72 -8.14 -13.75
C GLU A 98 -13.23 -6.73 -14.11
N SER A 99 -13.43 -6.31 -15.37
CA SER A 99 -13.06 -4.98 -15.84
C SER A 99 -13.81 -3.86 -15.10
N TYR A 100 -15.13 -4.01 -14.88
CA TYR A 100 -15.92 -3.03 -14.12
C TYR A 100 -15.49 -2.92 -12.67
N VAL A 101 -15.28 -4.05 -11.97
CA VAL A 101 -14.85 -4.05 -10.57
C VAL A 101 -13.45 -3.45 -10.44
N ASN A 102 -12.55 -3.78 -11.36
CA ASN A 102 -11.20 -3.25 -11.39
C ASN A 102 -11.19 -1.73 -11.68
N ALA A 103 -12.02 -1.27 -12.62
CA ALA A 103 -12.17 0.15 -12.92
C ALA A 103 -12.76 0.94 -11.74
N ALA A 104 -13.78 0.39 -11.06
CA ALA A 104 -14.37 0.99 -9.87
C ALA A 104 -13.35 1.05 -8.71
N GLY A 105 -12.58 -0.03 -8.50
CA GLY A 105 -11.48 -0.05 -7.53
C GLY A 105 -10.43 1.00 -7.85
N PHE A 106 -10.05 1.14 -9.12
CA PHE A 106 -9.05 2.11 -9.55
C PHE A 106 -9.52 3.56 -9.36
N ALA A 107 -10.79 3.85 -9.69
CA ALA A 107 -11.39 5.15 -9.43
C ALA A 107 -11.42 5.49 -7.92
N CYS A 108 -11.75 4.50 -7.08
CA CYS A 108 -11.73 4.65 -5.63
C CYS A 108 -10.31 4.91 -5.10
N LEU A 109 -9.30 4.20 -5.61
CA LEU A 109 -7.90 4.43 -5.25
C LEU A 109 -7.41 5.81 -5.65
N ILE A 110 -7.74 6.29 -6.86
CA ILE A 110 -7.39 7.66 -7.28
C ILE A 110 -8.00 8.69 -6.33
N LEU A 111 -9.27 8.50 -5.95
CA LEU A 111 -9.95 9.39 -5.02
C LEU A 111 -9.27 9.37 -3.64
N LEU A 112 -8.93 8.19 -3.13
CA LEU A 112 -8.17 8.02 -1.90
C LEU A 112 -6.80 8.71 -1.97
N MET A 113 -6.07 8.55 -3.07
CA MET A 113 -4.77 9.19 -3.29
C MET A 113 -4.88 10.70 -3.24
N MET A 114 -5.92 11.29 -3.87
CA MET A 114 -6.16 12.73 -3.78
C MET A 114 -6.40 13.16 -2.33
N VAL A 115 -7.30 12.48 -1.60
CA VAL A 115 -7.61 12.80 -0.20
C VAL A 115 -6.36 12.74 0.68
N VAL A 116 -5.55 11.68 0.54
CA VAL A 116 -4.30 11.53 1.30
C VAL A 116 -3.29 12.61 0.93
N ALA A 117 -3.11 12.92 -0.35
CA ALA A 117 -2.20 13.97 -0.79
C ALA A 117 -2.61 15.35 -0.28
N PHE A 118 -3.90 15.69 -0.30
CA PHE A 118 -4.41 16.93 0.30
C PHE A 118 -4.15 16.98 1.80
N ASN A 119 -4.40 15.88 2.51
CA ASN A 119 -4.14 15.80 3.95
C ASN A 119 -2.65 15.94 4.29
N ASP A 120 -1.76 15.37 3.49
CA ASP A 120 -0.30 15.55 3.61
C ASP A 120 0.10 17.03 3.42
N ILE A 121 -0.41 17.71 2.38
CA ILE A 121 -0.12 19.13 2.13
C ILE A 121 -0.61 20.02 3.28
N VAL A 122 -1.81 19.76 3.80
CA VAL A 122 -2.37 20.51 4.94
C VAL A 122 -1.53 20.29 6.21
N LYS A 123 -1.09 19.06 6.47
CA LYS A 123 -0.19 18.77 7.60
C LYS A 123 1.16 19.50 7.48
N LEU A 124 1.70 19.63 6.28
CA LEU A 124 2.98 20.28 6.03
C LEU A 124 2.91 21.82 6.09
N THR A 125 1.73 22.39 5.83
CA THR A 125 1.52 23.85 5.78
C THR A 125 0.84 24.42 7.03
N GLY A 126 0.11 23.59 7.79
CA GLY A 126 -0.59 23.96 9.03
C GLY A 126 0.14 23.54 10.32
N GLY A 127 1.37 23.05 10.21
CA GLY A 127 2.29 22.78 11.33
C GLY A 127 3.27 23.93 11.54
#